data_AF-A0A953VZK9-F1
#
_entry.id   AF-A0A953VZK9-F1
#
_cell.length_a   1.000
_cell.length_b   1.000
_cell.length_c   1.000
_cell.angle_alpha   90.00
_cell.angle_beta   90.00
_cell.angle_gamma   90.00
#
_symmetry.space_group_name_H-M   'P 1'
#
loop_
_entity.id
_entity.type
_entity.pdbx_description
1 polymer ?
#
loop_
_entity_poly.entity_id
_entity_poly.type
_entity_poly.pdbx_seq_one_letter_code
_entity_poly.pdbx_strand_id
1 'polypeptide(L)'
;MPRSGEDARRRLQDAALALFRERGYDHTTTAEIAAQAGVTERTFFRHFPDKREVLFESQEKLATALTQAIAEAPQDLSPMAVLQRAFQQVAPRFEANRSYSLPRQELIERTPILKERETSKLGALSQTLAVSLERRGIDGFRAQLAARSGMAIFALVLDAWFKDPSRSLADYFSRAFVELGRL
;
A
#
# COMPACT_ATOMS: atom_id res chain seq x y z
N MET A 1 -10.28 14.84 22.41
CA MET A 1 -9.15 15.42 21.65
C MET A 1 -8.47 14.31 20.89
N PRO A 2 -8.20 14.43 19.60
CA PRO A 2 -7.28 13.47 19.03
C PRO A 2 -6.03 14.22 18.51
N ARG A 3 -4.92 13.50 18.30
CA ARG A 3 -4.00 13.72 17.17
C ARG A 3 -2.66 14.48 17.32
N SER A 4 -1.99 14.63 18.48
CA SER A 4 -0.63 15.25 18.41
C SER A 4 0.37 14.44 17.53
N GLY A 5 0.27 13.10 17.55
CA GLY A 5 1.12 12.20 16.77
C GLY A 5 0.62 11.87 15.35
N GLU A 6 -0.68 11.60 15.18
CA GLU A 6 -1.24 11.29 13.85
C GLU A 6 -1.30 12.51 12.93
N ASP A 7 -1.61 13.71 13.45
CA ASP A 7 -1.57 14.92 12.63
C ASP A 7 -0.14 15.35 12.32
N ALA A 8 0.83 15.13 13.23
CA ALA A 8 2.24 15.32 12.91
C ALA A 8 2.69 14.38 11.79
N ARG A 9 2.28 13.12 11.82
CA ARG A 9 2.61 12.13 10.80
C ARG A 9 2.05 12.51 9.42
N ARG A 10 0.78 12.91 9.35
CA ARG A 10 0.16 13.33 8.08
C ARG A 10 0.83 14.58 7.52
N ARG A 11 1.11 15.60 8.37
CA ARG A 11 1.88 16.79 7.95
C ARG A 11 3.26 16.45 7.39
N LEU A 12 3.96 15.49 8.00
CA LEU A 12 5.26 15.01 7.52
C LEU A 12 5.16 14.33 6.14
N GLN A 13 4.11 13.55 5.91
CA GLN A 13 3.84 12.90 4.63
C GLN A 13 3.54 13.92 3.53
N ASP A 14 2.64 14.86 3.81
CA ASP A 14 2.27 15.92 2.87
C ASP A 14 3.48 16.80 2.54
N ALA A 15 4.28 17.19 3.55
CA ALA A 15 5.50 17.96 3.37
C ALA A 15 6.55 17.21 2.54
N ALA A 16 6.77 15.93 2.82
CA ALA A 16 7.71 15.10 2.07
C ALA A 16 7.30 14.97 0.61
N LEU A 17 6.03 14.63 0.34
CA LEU A 17 5.53 14.49 -1.02
C LEU A 17 5.62 15.81 -1.80
N ALA A 18 5.31 16.94 -1.16
CA ALA A 18 5.45 18.26 -1.78
C ALA A 18 6.91 18.57 -2.14
N LEU A 19 7.84 18.43 -1.18
CA LEU A 19 9.26 18.73 -1.41
C LEU A 19 9.90 17.78 -2.43
N PHE A 20 9.59 16.48 -2.38
CA PHE A 20 10.11 15.53 -3.36
C PHE A 20 9.63 15.84 -4.79
N ARG A 21 8.40 16.35 -4.94
CA ARG A 21 7.88 16.77 -6.26
C ARG A 21 8.47 18.09 -6.74
N GLU A 22 8.74 19.03 -5.83
CA GLU A 22 9.29 20.34 -6.16
C GLU A 22 10.79 20.29 -6.46
N ARG A 23 11.56 19.58 -5.62
CA ARG A 23 13.03 19.63 -5.60
C ARG A 23 13.68 18.32 -6.02
N GLY A 24 12.91 17.24 -6.12
CA GLY A 24 13.42 15.90 -6.32
C GLY A 24 13.72 15.20 -4.99
N TYR A 25 13.63 13.87 -5.02
CA TYR A 25 13.87 13.02 -3.85
C TYR A 25 15.29 13.16 -3.30
N ASP A 26 16.32 13.18 -4.16
CA ASP A 26 17.72 13.21 -3.72
C ASP A 26 18.12 14.55 -3.07
N HIS A 27 17.56 15.66 -3.53
CA HIS A 27 17.86 17.01 -3.04
C HIS A 27 17.08 17.43 -1.80
N THR A 28 16.19 16.58 -1.28
CA THR A 28 15.37 16.86 -0.09
C THR A 28 15.92 16.15 1.14
N THR A 29 16.03 16.85 2.27
CA THR A 29 16.51 16.33 3.56
C THR A 29 15.37 16.12 4.57
N THR A 30 15.60 15.26 5.57
CA THR A 30 14.66 15.05 6.70
C THR A 30 14.42 16.32 7.51
N ALA A 31 15.45 17.17 7.66
CA ALA A 31 15.36 18.48 8.30
C ALA A 31 14.41 19.43 7.56
N GLU A 32 14.52 19.52 6.23
CA GLU A 32 13.62 20.35 5.41
C GLU A 32 12.16 19.85 5.49
N ILE A 33 11.96 18.53 5.43
CA ILE A 33 10.63 17.93 5.58
C ILE A 33 10.03 18.28 6.95
N ALA A 34 10.82 18.13 8.02
CA ALA A 34 10.37 18.45 9.37
C ALA A 34 10.02 19.94 9.52
N ALA A 35 10.87 20.82 9.00
CA ALA A 35 10.64 22.27 9.00
C ALA A 35 9.36 22.64 8.25
N GLN A 36 9.17 22.11 7.03
CA GLN A 36 7.96 22.31 6.22
C GLN A 36 6.71 21.78 6.92
N ALA A 37 6.82 20.65 7.63
CA ALA A 37 5.73 20.08 8.40
C ALA A 37 5.46 20.81 9.72
N GLY A 38 6.28 21.78 10.13
CA GLY A 38 6.15 22.49 11.41
C GLY A 38 6.42 21.60 12.62
N VAL A 39 7.45 20.73 12.52
CA VAL A 39 7.92 19.86 13.61
C VAL A 39 9.45 19.83 13.65
N THR A 40 10.02 19.27 14.72
CA THR A 40 11.48 19.07 14.81
C THR A 40 11.94 17.86 14.01
N GLU A 41 13.21 17.83 13.59
CA GLU A 41 13.79 16.65 12.95
C GLU A 41 13.81 15.42 13.89
N ARG A 42 13.99 15.64 15.20
CA ARG A 42 13.78 14.57 16.21
C ARG A 42 12.36 13.99 16.15
N THR A 43 11.36 14.81 15.85
CA THR A 43 9.98 14.35 15.67
C THR A 43 9.83 13.56 14.37
N PHE A 44 10.49 13.96 13.28
CA PHE A 44 10.57 13.14 12.06
C PHE A 44 11.05 11.73 12.39
N PHE A 45 12.22 11.60 13.04
CA PHE A 45 12.83 10.30 13.35
C PHE A 45 12.03 9.44 14.35
N ARG A 46 11.15 10.06 15.14
CA ARG A 46 10.18 9.32 15.98
C ARG A 46 9.11 8.60 15.14
N HIS A 47 8.81 9.11 13.95
CA HIS A 47 7.78 8.56 13.08
C HIS A 47 8.34 7.71 11.94
N PHE A 48 9.51 8.08 11.40
CA PHE A 48 10.10 7.42 10.24
C PHE A 48 11.61 7.25 10.42
N PRO A 49 12.17 6.07 10.13
CA PRO A 49 13.61 5.85 10.28
C PRO A 49 14.43 6.60 9.23
N ASP A 50 13.86 6.84 8.04
CA ASP A 50 14.49 7.61 6.97
C ASP A 50 13.44 8.32 6.09
N LYS A 51 13.91 9.15 5.15
CA LYS A 51 13.05 9.91 4.21
C LYS A 51 12.34 9.05 3.16
N ARG A 52 12.73 7.79 2.92
CA ARG A 52 11.99 6.88 2.02
C ARG A 52 10.72 6.41 2.72
N GLU A 53 10.86 5.98 3.97
CA GLU A 53 9.77 5.35 4.72
C GLU A 53 8.55 6.26 4.94
N VAL A 54 8.72 7.58 4.85
CA VAL A 54 7.61 8.54 4.89
C VAL A 54 6.53 8.23 3.83
N LEU A 55 6.93 7.69 2.68
CA LEU A 55 6.03 7.34 1.58
C LEU A 55 5.37 5.95 1.75
N PHE A 56 5.76 5.13 2.73
CA PHE A 56 5.38 3.71 2.79
C PHE A 56 4.59 3.31 4.06
N GLU A 57 4.33 4.22 4.99
CA GLU A 57 3.65 3.88 6.26
C GLU A 57 2.25 3.28 6.09
N SER A 58 1.50 3.69 5.06
CA SER A 58 0.17 3.12 4.80
C SER A 58 0.22 1.62 4.52
N GLN A 59 1.39 1.04 4.23
CA GLN A 59 1.56 -0.37 3.97
C GLN A 59 1.48 -1.24 5.23
N GLU A 60 1.85 -0.74 6.42
CA GLU A 60 1.66 -1.50 7.66
C GLU A 60 0.17 -1.63 7.98
N LYS A 61 -0.57 -0.51 7.88
CA LYS A 61 -2.03 -0.49 8.02
C LYS A 61 -2.71 -1.37 6.97
N LEU A 62 -2.20 -1.38 5.74
CA LEU A 62 -2.67 -2.26 4.68
C LEU A 62 -2.44 -3.73 5.04
N ALA A 63 -1.25 -4.09 5.53
CA ALA A 63 -0.93 -5.46 5.93
C ALA A 63 -1.84 -5.95 7.05
N THR A 64 -2.06 -5.13 8.09
CA THR A 64 -3.01 -5.45 9.16
C THR A 64 -4.42 -5.63 8.62
N ALA A 65 -4.87 -4.73 7.75
CA ALA A 65 -6.20 -4.80 7.17
C ALA A 65 -6.42 -6.04 6.30
N LEU A 66 -5.45 -6.37 5.46
CA LEU A 66 -5.53 -7.53 4.58
C LEU A 66 -5.46 -8.83 5.37
N THR A 67 -4.59 -8.94 6.37
CA THR A 67 -4.52 -10.14 7.22
C THR A 67 -5.78 -10.32 8.05
N GLN A 68 -6.36 -9.24 8.57
CA GLN A 68 -7.66 -9.28 9.24
C GLN A 68 -8.78 -9.73 8.28
N ALA A 69 -8.86 -9.12 7.09
CA ALA A 69 -9.84 -9.50 6.07
C ALA A 69 -9.70 -10.96 5.64
N ILE A 70 -8.45 -11.44 5.50
CA ILE A 70 -8.15 -12.85 5.25
C ILE A 70 -8.65 -13.69 6.42
N ALA A 71 -8.35 -13.35 7.68
CA ALA A 71 -8.78 -14.14 8.84
C ALA A 71 -10.31 -14.25 8.96
N GLU A 72 -11.04 -13.19 8.63
CA GLU A 72 -12.50 -13.08 8.78
C GLU A 72 -13.31 -13.65 7.59
N ALA A 73 -12.65 -14.02 6.48
CA ALA A 73 -13.35 -14.52 5.30
C ALA A 73 -14.03 -15.90 5.54
N PRO A 74 -15.14 -16.23 4.87
CA PRO A 74 -15.79 -17.55 4.97
C PRO A 74 -14.84 -18.72 4.68
N GLN A 75 -14.99 -19.83 5.40
CA GLN A 75 -14.04 -20.98 5.38
C GLN A 75 -14.07 -21.78 4.08
N ASP A 76 -15.17 -21.73 3.34
CA ASP A 76 -15.42 -22.45 2.09
C ASP A 76 -14.83 -21.77 0.84
N LEU A 77 -14.26 -20.58 1.00
CA LEU A 77 -13.66 -19.85 -0.12
C LEU A 77 -12.30 -20.40 -0.53
N SER A 78 -12.06 -20.43 -1.85
CA SER A 78 -10.74 -20.68 -2.40
C SER A 78 -9.74 -19.59 -1.96
N PRO A 79 -8.42 -19.88 -1.92
CA PRO A 79 -7.42 -18.88 -1.51
C PRO A 79 -7.48 -17.58 -2.32
N MET A 80 -7.73 -17.68 -3.64
CA MET A 80 -7.89 -16.51 -4.50
C MET A 80 -9.17 -15.73 -4.22
N ALA A 81 -10.29 -16.41 -3.95
CA ALA A 81 -11.54 -15.73 -3.58
C ALA A 81 -11.43 -15.00 -2.23
N VAL A 82 -10.67 -15.56 -1.27
CA VAL A 82 -10.33 -14.89 -0.01
C VAL A 82 -9.55 -13.60 -0.28
N LEU A 83 -8.52 -13.65 -1.13
CA LEU A 83 -7.73 -12.46 -1.49
C LEU A 83 -8.54 -11.42 -2.25
N GLN A 84 -9.38 -11.83 -3.21
CA GLN A 84 -10.29 -10.93 -3.93
C GLN A 84 -11.15 -10.12 -2.95
N ARG A 85 -11.78 -10.82 -2.00
CA ARG A 85 -12.61 -10.20 -0.97
C ARG A 85 -11.80 -9.23 -0.10
N ALA A 86 -10.60 -9.64 0.33
CA ALA A 86 -9.72 -8.78 1.12
C ALA A 86 -9.32 -7.51 0.37
N PHE A 87 -8.99 -7.61 -0.91
CA PHE A 87 -8.64 -6.46 -1.75
C PHE A 87 -9.83 -5.51 -1.96
N GLN A 88 -11.03 -6.05 -2.20
CA GLN A 88 -12.26 -5.27 -2.30
C GLN A 88 -12.57 -4.52 -0.99
N GLN A 89 -12.32 -5.12 0.18
CA GLN A 89 -12.54 -4.47 1.48
C GLN A 89 -11.60 -3.29 1.74
N VAL A 90 -10.35 -3.34 1.25
CA VAL A 90 -9.41 -2.23 1.42
C VAL A 90 -9.51 -1.17 0.31
N ALA A 91 -10.16 -1.48 -0.81
CA ALA A 91 -10.29 -0.57 -1.96
C ALA A 91 -10.83 0.83 -1.60
N PRO A 92 -11.89 1.00 -0.76
CA PRO A 92 -12.39 2.32 -0.39
C PRO A 92 -11.35 3.22 0.30
N ARG A 93 -10.34 2.64 0.96
CA ARG A 93 -9.26 3.41 1.60
C ARG A 93 -8.32 4.04 0.58
N PHE A 94 -8.07 3.36 -0.54
CA PHE A 94 -7.29 3.91 -1.64
C PHE A 94 -8.06 4.99 -2.39
N GLU A 95 -9.36 4.77 -2.61
CA GLU A 95 -10.25 5.75 -3.23
C GLU A 95 -10.34 7.04 -2.41
N ALA A 96 -10.55 6.93 -1.09
CA ALA A 96 -10.63 8.07 -0.19
C ALA A 96 -9.30 8.86 -0.10
N ASN A 97 -8.16 8.21 -0.29
CA ASN A 97 -6.83 8.82 -0.22
C ASN A 97 -6.20 9.10 -1.59
N ARG A 98 -6.99 9.06 -2.68
CA ARG A 98 -6.48 9.14 -4.06
C ARG A 98 -5.63 10.39 -4.33
N SER A 99 -6.03 11.53 -3.78
CA SER A 99 -5.33 12.81 -3.95
C SER A 99 -3.88 12.77 -3.45
N TYR A 100 -3.59 11.95 -2.44
CA TYR A 100 -2.24 11.69 -1.96
C TYR A 100 -1.58 10.52 -2.70
N SER A 101 -2.32 9.43 -2.92
CA SER A 101 -1.76 8.19 -3.47
C SER A 101 -1.31 8.32 -4.94
N LEU A 102 -2.00 9.10 -5.77
CA LEU A 102 -1.62 9.26 -7.19
C LEU A 102 -0.28 10.01 -7.35
N PRO A 103 -0.07 11.22 -6.79
CA PRO A 103 1.23 11.89 -6.91
C PRO A 103 2.37 11.12 -6.25
N ARG A 104 2.09 10.38 -5.17
CA ARG A 104 3.04 9.45 -4.55
C ARG A 104 3.44 8.35 -5.54
N GLN A 105 2.48 7.76 -6.26
CA GLN A 105 2.74 6.71 -7.25
C GLN A 105 3.63 7.23 -8.39
N GLU A 106 3.30 8.39 -8.95
CA GLU A 106 4.10 9.03 -10.00
C GLU A 106 5.55 9.28 -9.56
N LEU A 107 5.75 9.70 -8.30
CA LEU A 107 7.08 9.91 -7.73
C LEU A 107 7.87 8.59 -7.63
N ILE A 108 7.23 7.52 -7.18
CA ILE A 108 7.86 6.21 -7.02
C ILE A 108 8.26 5.64 -8.39
N GLU A 109 7.38 5.76 -9.39
CA GLU A 109 7.64 5.25 -10.74
C GLU A 109 8.85 5.92 -11.40
N ARG A 110 9.09 7.19 -11.10
CA ARG A 110 10.20 7.98 -11.66
C ARG A 110 11.49 7.89 -10.84
N THR A 111 11.47 7.28 -9.66
CA THR A 111 12.60 7.26 -8.72
C THR A 111 13.03 5.81 -8.43
N PRO A 112 14.12 5.30 -9.05
CA PRO A 112 14.49 3.88 -8.98
C PRO A 112 14.60 3.31 -7.55
N ILE A 113 15.27 4.01 -6.64
CA ILE A 113 15.44 3.57 -5.25
C ILE A 113 14.10 3.45 -4.49
N LEU A 114 13.10 4.27 -4.84
CA LEU A 114 11.76 4.17 -4.25
C LEU A 114 11.00 2.99 -4.85
N LYS A 115 11.16 2.73 -6.15
CA LYS A 115 10.55 1.58 -6.83
C LYS A 115 11.08 0.24 -6.32
N GLU A 116 12.39 0.15 -6.10
CA GLU A 116 13.03 -1.01 -5.46
C GLU A 116 12.45 -1.24 -4.05
N ARG A 117 12.29 -0.16 -3.29
CA ARG A 117 11.72 -0.22 -1.94
C ARG A 117 10.26 -0.67 -1.95
N GLU A 118 9.45 -0.16 -2.88
CA GLU A 118 8.07 -0.57 -3.03
C GLU A 118 7.96 -2.05 -3.40
N THR A 119 8.76 -2.51 -4.36
CA THR A 119 8.83 -3.92 -4.77
C THR A 119 9.17 -4.82 -3.58
N SER A 120 10.17 -4.45 -2.80
CA SER A 120 10.59 -5.18 -1.60
C SER A 120 9.45 -5.28 -0.57
N LYS A 121 8.73 -4.18 -0.35
CA LYS A 121 7.61 -4.15 0.59
C LYS A 121 6.40 -4.95 0.10
N LEU A 122 6.08 -4.90 -1.19
CA LEU A 122 5.01 -5.72 -1.78
C LEU A 122 5.36 -7.22 -1.68
N GLY A 123 6.63 -7.59 -1.85
CA GLY A 123 7.12 -8.95 -1.61
C GLY A 123 6.96 -9.37 -0.15
N ALA A 124 7.32 -8.51 0.80
CA ALA A 124 7.12 -8.77 2.23
C ALA A 124 5.63 -8.93 2.58
N LEU A 125 4.77 -8.07 2.03
CA LEU A 125 3.32 -8.18 2.19
C LEU A 125 2.80 -9.51 1.63
N SER A 126 3.23 -9.92 0.44
CA SER A 126 2.88 -11.22 -0.14
C SER A 126 3.22 -12.37 0.81
N GLN A 127 4.38 -12.33 1.46
CA GLN A 127 4.76 -13.36 2.44
C GLN A 127 3.84 -13.34 3.67
N THR A 128 3.49 -12.15 4.17
CA THR A 128 2.53 -11.99 5.27
C THR A 128 1.15 -12.54 4.91
N LEU A 129 0.65 -12.30 3.69
CA LEU A 129 -0.63 -12.83 3.25
C LEU A 129 -0.60 -14.36 3.13
N ALA A 130 0.51 -14.94 2.63
CA ALA A 130 0.68 -16.39 2.57
C ALA A 130 0.59 -17.03 3.96
N VAL A 131 1.30 -16.48 4.96
CA VAL A 131 1.21 -16.93 6.36
C VAL A 131 -0.21 -16.81 6.90
N SER A 132 -0.94 -15.74 6.54
CA SER A 132 -2.33 -15.57 6.96
C SER A 132 -3.28 -16.60 6.32
N LEU A 133 -3.02 -17.01 5.08
CA LEU A 133 -3.76 -18.09 4.41
C LEU A 133 -3.42 -19.46 5.01
N GLU A 134 -2.16 -19.72 5.33
CA GLU A 134 -1.74 -20.96 6.01
C GLU A 134 -2.42 -21.14 7.37
N ARG A 135 -2.56 -20.04 8.13
CA ARG A 135 -3.31 -20.03 9.41
C ARG A 135 -4.79 -20.39 9.26
N ARG A 136 -5.35 -20.33 8.05
CA ARG A 136 -6.70 -20.80 7.73
C ARG A 136 -6.75 -22.27 7.30
N GLY A 137 -5.64 -22.99 7.39
CA GLY A 137 -5.54 -24.38 6.95
C GLY A 137 -5.33 -24.56 5.44
N ILE A 138 -4.97 -23.50 4.71
CA ILE A 138 -4.57 -23.61 3.31
C ILE A 138 -3.14 -24.15 3.25
N ASP A 139 -2.92 -25.21 2.46
CA ASP A 139 -1.59 -25.77 2.22
C ASP A 139 -0.56 -24.70 1.78
N GLY A 140 0.69 -24.83 2.22
CA GLY A 140 1.73 -23.82 2.05
C GLY A 140 2.04 -23.48 0.59
N PHE A 141 2.06 -24.46 -0.32
CA PHE A 141 2.27 -24.18 -1.74
C PHE A 141 1.10 -23.37 -2.31
N ARG A 142 -0.13 -23.78 -2.00
CA ARG A 142 -1.35 -23.08 -2.45
C ARG A 142 -1.45 -21.66 -1.87
N ALA A 143 -1.07 -21.48 -0.60
CA ALA A 143 -1.05 -20.18 0.06
C ALA A 143 -0.03 -19.23 -0.59
N GLN A 144 1.19 -19.71 -0.85
CA GLN A 144 2.23 -18.91 -1.51
C GLN A 144 1.88 -18.57 -2.95
N LEU A 145 1.36 -19.55 -3.72
CA LEU A 145 0.91 -19.32 -5.09
C LEU A 145 -0.19 -18.25 -5.12
N ALA A 146 -1.22 -18.41 -4.28
CA ALA A 146 -2.32 -17.45 -4.21
C ALA A 146 -1.84 -16.06 -3.79
N ALA A 147 -1.01 -15.95 -2.75
CA ALA A 147 -0.53 -14.66 -2.27
C ALA A 147 0.31 -13.91 -3.32
N ARG A 148 1.24 -14.60 -4.00
CA ARG A 148 2.07 -14.00 -5.04
C ARG A 148 1.25 -13.58 -6.25
N SER A 149 0.39 -14.46 -6.75
CA SER A 149 -0.52 -14.15 -7.87
C SER A 149 -1.49 -13.02 -7.51
N GLY A 150 -2.08 -13.06 -6.31
CA GLY A 150 -2.97 -12.02 -5.81
C GLY A 150 -2.28 -10.66 -5.70
N MET A 151 -1.04 -10.61 -5.21
CA MET A 151 -0.28 -9.36 -5.14
C MET A 151 0.11 -8.82 -6.53
N ALA A 152 0.39 -9.69 -7.50
CA ALA A 152 0.61 -9.26 -8.89
C ALA A 152 -0.66 -8.63 -9.49
N ILE A 153 -1.83 -9.24 -9.27
CA ILE A 153 -3.13 -8.68 -9.66
C ILE A 153 -3.38 -7.36 -8.96
N PHE A 154 -3.08 -7.27 -7.66
CA PHE A 154 -3.25 -6.06 -6.87
C PHE A 154 -2.44 -4.87 -7.42
N ALA A 155 -1.16 -5.10 -7.74
CA ALA A 155 -0.31 -4.08 -8.34
C ALA A 155 -0.84 -3.65 -9.72
N LEU A 156 -1.23 -4.61 -10.58
CA LEU A 156 -1.79 -4.33 -11.90
C LEU A 156 -3.09 -3.53 -11.83
N VAL A 157 -4.01 -3.89 -10.94
CA VAL A 157 -5.29 -3.23 -10.74
C VAL A 157 -5.12 -1.81 -10.22
N LEU A 158 -4.23 -1.60 -9.25
CA LEU A 158 -3.95 -0.25 -8.73
C LEU A 158 -3.38 0.66 -9.81
N ASP A 159 -2.39 0.18 -10.58
CA ASP A 159 -1.80 0.93 -11.70
C ASP A 159 -2.87 1.32 -12.74
N ALA A 160 -3.71 0.37 -13.15
CA ALA A 160 -4.79 0.62 -14.10
C ALA A 160 -5.81 1.64 -13.57
N TRP A 161 -6.18 1.56 -12.30
CA TRP A 161 -7.13 2.48 -11.67
C TRP A 161 -6.54 3.89 -11.45
N PHE A 162 -5.24 4.01 -11.15
CA PHE A 162 -4.59 5.31 -11.06
C PHE A 162 -4.62 6.05 -12.41
N LYS A 163 -4.41 5.32 -13.51
CA LYS A 163 -4.45 5.84 -14.89
C LYS A 163 -5.85 6.17 -15.38
N ASP A 164 -6.85 5.37 -15.02
CA ASP A 164 -8.25 5.56 -15.39
C ASP A 164 -9.18 5.34 -14.20
N PRO A 165 -9.57 6.40 -13.47
CA PRO A 165 -10.47 6.30 -12.33
C PRO A 165 -11.95 6.34 -12.74
N SER A 166 -12.31 6.01 -13.99
CA SER A 166 -13.70 6.02 -14.46
C SER A 166 -14.62 5.02 -13.73
N ARG A 167 -14.04 4.03 -13.05
CA ARG A 167 -14.74 3.04 -12.22
C ARG A 167 -14.13 2.97 -10.81
N SER A 168 -14.88 2.37 -9.89
CA SER A 168 -14.36 2.09 -8.55
C SER A 168 -13.20 1.10 -8.62
N LEU A 169 -12.24 1.20 -7.70
CA LEU A 169 -11.14 0.26 -7.58
C LEU A 169 -11.67 -1.16 -7.29
N ALA A 170 -12.77 -1.27 -6.54
CA ALA A 170 -13.46 -2.54 -6.32
C ALA A 170 -13.98 -3.18 -7.62
N ASP A 171 -14.43 -2.37 -8.60
CA ASP A 171 -14.83 -2.88 -9.92
C ASP A 171 -13.63 -3.38 -10.71
N TYR A 172 -12.48 -2.69 -10.65
CA TYR A 172 -11.25 -3.16 -11.28
C TYR A 172 -10.81 -4.51 -10.71
N PHE A 173 -10.87 -4.69 -9.40
CA PHE A 173 -10.61 -5.99 -8.77
C PHE A 173 -11.57 -7.06 -9.27
N SER A 174 -12.88 -6.79 -9.26
CA SER A 174 -13.88 -7.74 -9.70
C SER A 174 -13.63 -8.21 -11.13
N ARG A 175 -13.30 -7.28 -12.04
CA ARG A 175 -12.99 -7.60 -13.44
C ARG A 175 -11.71 -8.40 -13.60
N ALA A 176 -10.63 -8.02 -12.91
CA ALA A 176 -9.36 -8.74 -13.00
C ALA A 176 -9.49 -10.21 -12.58
N PHE A 177 -10.25 -10.49 -11.52
CA PHE A 177 -10.51 -11.86 -11.07
C PHE A 177 -11.43 -12.64 -12.01
N VAL A 178 -12.39 -11.98 -12.67
CA VAL A 178 -13.20 -12.62 -13.74
C VAL A 178 -12.34 -12.99 -14.94
N GLU A 179 -11.45 -12.10 -15.41
CA GLU A 179 -10.58 -12.40 -16.54
C GLU A 179 -9.56 -13.50 -16.22
N LEU A 180 -9.05 -13.56 -14.98
CA LEU A 180 -8.16 -14.64 -14.56
C LEU A 180 -8.82 -16.01 -14.63
N GLY A 181 -10.14 -16.11 -14.40
CA GLY A 181 -10.88 -17.36 -14.57
C GLY A 181 -11.11 -17.78 -16.03
N ARG A 182 -10.73 -16.94 -17.00
CA ARG A 182 -10.85 -17.21 -18.44
C ARG A 182 -9.50 -17.51 -19.11
N LEU A 183 -8.38 -17.32 -18.40
CA LEU A 183 -7.03 -17.69 -18.84
C LEU A 183 -6.81 -19.20 -18.64
#